data_AF-J2MU40-F1
#
_entry.id   AF-J2MU40-F1
#
_cell.length_a   1.000
_cell.length_b   1.000
_cell.length_c   1.000
_cell.angle_alpha   90.00
_cell.angle_beta   90.00
_cell.angle_gamma   90.00
#
_symmetry.space_group_name_H-M   'P 1'
#
loop_
_entity.id
_entity.type
_entity.pdbx_description
1 polymer ?
#
loop_
_entity_poly.entity_id
_entity_poly.type
_entity_poly.pdbx_seq_one_letter_code
_entity_poly.pdbx_strand_id
1 'polypeptide(L)'
;MMQRSWRYVVAALLVLAVILGGGYWYWSRPAPQPTLEQLEPSDGVPMTRVIPGTKPRAQVLVAVNEDQKLSDTQLTTLSRSGSAQIVQVILPKDCMLQGRALQAGLRQLQGPATLVSGIGPGAVLAWRWLAEQKDDKAKAVSVDLALEKPGCTHLLPKSAAHGHWLVAWNDNPDDTSAGFVRDQPNAETSISDYDINLPQVLNNELRKILVGADKGKGGLSIPVVEVPTSQARDTVTLFLSGDGGWRDLDRDVADEMAKIGYPVVGIDTLRYYWQHKSPEQSAVDLAELMQHYRQIWGAKRFILTGYSFGADVLPAIYNRLPATEQQRVDAIILLAFARTGSFEIEVEGWLGNAGTEAATGPEMAKLPAEKVVCIYGGEEADESGCTDKTAVGEAIKLPGGHHFDENYPALAKRLVDEINKRQNKPADQ
;
A
#
# COMPACT_ATOMS: atom_id res chain seq x y z
N MET A 1 41.76 60.87 7.35
CA MET A 1 40.88 60.12 8.28
C MET A 1 40.12 58.95 7.63
N MET A 2 39.75 59.05 6.35
CA MET A 2 38.93 58.04 5.62
C MET A 2 39.59 56.67 5.36
N GLN A 3 40.92 56.61 5.20
CA GLN A 3 41.62 55.33 4.98
C GLN A 3 41.72 54.45 6.23
N ARG A 4 41.64 55.04 7.43
CA ARG A 4 41.79 54.29 8.69
C ARG A 4 40.48 53.59 9.07
N SER A 5 39.34 54.26 8.88
CA SER A 5 38.00 53.68 9.07
C SER A 5 37.70 52.55 8.08
N TRP A 6 38.13 52.67 6.82
CA TRP A 6 37.97 51.62 5.80
C TRP A 6 38.61 50.29 6.21
N ARG A 7 39.80 50.32 6.83
CA ARG A 7 40.48 49.11 7.31
C ARG A 7 39.69 48.39 8.41
N TYR A 8 39.05 49.13 9.31
CA TYR A 8 38.20 48.55 10.36
C TYR A 8 36.90 47.96 9.79
N VAL A 9 36.31 48.60 8.77
CA VAL A 9 35.12 48.08 8.08
C VAL A 9 35.45 46.78 7.33
N VAL A 10 36.57 46.74 6.59
CA VAL A 10 37.02 45.52 5.89
C VAL A 10 37.34 44.40 6.88
N ALA A 11 38.01 44.71 8.00
CA ALA A 11 38.29 43.72 9.04
C ALA A 11 37.00 43.17 9.68
N ALA A 12 36.01 44.02 9.95
CA ALA A 12 34.72 43.60 10.49
C ALA A 12 33.96 42.70 9.50
N LEU A 13 33.95 43.02 8.21
CA LEU A 13 33.32 42.19 7.16
C LEU A 13 34.03 40.83 7.01
N LEU A 14 35.35 40.78 7.12
CA LEU A 14 36.10 39.52 7.09
C LEU A 14 35.78 38.63 8.30
N VAL A 15 35.71 39.21 9.51
CA VAL A 15 35.30 38.47 10.72
C VAL A 15 33.87 37.94 10.56
N LEU A 16 32.95 38.76 10.04
CA LEU A 16 31.57 38.35 9.79
C LEU A 16 31.50 37.20 8.77
N ALA A 17 32.28 37.27 7.68
CA ALA A 17 32.36 36.22 6.68
C ALA A 17 32.94 34.90 7.25
N VAL A 18 33.92 34.98 8.15
CA VAL A 18 34.47 33.80 8.85
C VAL A 18 33.45 33.21 9.83
N ILE A 19 32.71 34.03 10.56
CA ILE A 19 31.65 33.55 11.47
C ILE A 19 30.52 32.91 10.67
N LEU A 20 30.05 33.55 9.60
CA LEU A 20 29.01 33.02 8.73
C LEU A 20 29.47 31.76 7.99
N GLY A 21 30.70 31.75 7.48
CA GLY A 21 31.30 30.59 6.83
C GLY A 21 31.53 29.42 7.80
N GLY A 22 31.97 29.71 9.02
CA GLY A 22 32.12 28.72 10.09
C GLY A 22 30.78 28.17 10.58
N GLY A 23 29.77 29.02 10.70
CA GLY A 23 28.39 28.63 11.03
C GLY A 23 27.75 27.77 9.95
N TYR A 24 27.88 28.18 8.68
CA TYR A 24 27.44 27.39 7.53
C TYR A 24 28.16 26.04 7.48
N TRP A 25 29.49 26.02 7.60
CA TRP A 25 30.25 24.78 7.61
C TRP A 25 29.84 23.87 8.77
N TYR A 26 29.64 24.39 9.98
CA TYR A 26 29.16 23.63 11.13
C TYR A 26 27.76 23.04 10.92
N TRP A 27 26.86 23.80 10.27
CA TRP A 27 25.50 23.35 9.98
C TRP A 27 25.42 22.35 8.82
N SER A 28 26.35 22.43 7.86
CA SER A 28 26.39 21.57 6.67
C SER A 28 27.30 20.34 6.80
N ARG A 29 27.91 20.07 7.97
CA ARG A 29 28.75 18.87 8.14
C ARG A 29 27.90 17.60 8.03
N PRO A 30 28.34 16.59 7.25
CA PRO A 30 27.66 15.31 7.22
C PRO A 30 27.66 14.69 8.63
N ALA A 31 26.52 14.10 9.02
CA ALA A 31 26.43 13.40 10.28
C ALA A 31 27.53 12.33 10.38
N PRO A 32 28.22 12.23 11.53
CA PRO A 32 29.27 11.23 11.75
C PRO A 32 28.75 9.83 11.46
N GLN A 33 29.65 8.97 10.95
CA GLN A 33 29.30 7.62 10.53
C GLN A 33 28.86 6.77 11.73
N PRO A 34 27.80 5.95 11.61
CA PRO A 34 27.46 4.96 12.62
C PRO A 34 28.55 3.89 12.77
N THR A 35 28.65 3.33 13.97
CA THR A 35 29.48 2.15 14.25
C THR A 35 28.62 0.91 14.19
N LEU A 36 29.08 -0.11 13.46
CA LEU A 36 28.43 -1.42 13.37
C LEU A 36 29.25 -2.46 14.14
N GLU A 37 28.58 -3.26 14.96
CA GLU A 37 29.19 -4.30 15.78
C GLU A 37 28.39 -5.60 15.62
N GLN A 38 29.09 -6.68 15.29
CA GLN A 38 28.50 -8.03 15.32
C GLN A 38 28.67 -8.60 16.73
N LEU A 39 27.57 -9.07 17.30
CA LEU A 39 27.51 -9.63 18.64
C LEU A 39 27.14 -11.11 18.55
N GLU A 40 27.94 -11.94 19.21
CA GLU A 40 27.63 -13.34 19.47
C GLU A 40 27.58 -13.53 20.99
N PRO A 41 26.43 -13.28 21.64
CA PRO A 41 26.25 -13.50 23.07
C PRO A 41 26.51 -14.98 23.41
N SER A 42 26.85 -15.24 24.67
CA SER A 42 27.00 -16.60 25.24
C SER A 42 25.83 -17.54 24.97
N ASP A 43 24.67 -16.95 24.69
CA ASP A 43 23.38 -17.60 24.50
C ASP A 43 23.19 -18.07 23.04
N GLY A 44 24.15 -17.76 22.15
CA GLY A 44 24.24 -18.28 20.78
C GLY A 44 23.34 -17.59 19.74
N VAL A 45 22.69 -16.48 20.08
CA VAL A 45 21.78 -15.75 19.18
C VAL A 45 22.55 -14.64 18.45
N PRO A 46 22.78 -14.74 17.13
CA PRO A 46 23.50 -13.70 16.38
C PRO A 46 22.74 -12.38 16.41
N MET A 47 23.46 -11.28 16.66
CA MET A 47 22.89 -9.94 16.64
C MET A 47 23.83 -8.95 15.96
N THR A 48 23.25 -7.94 15.33
CA THR A 48 23.99 -6.79 14.78
C THR A 48 23.55 -5.54 15.52
N ARG A 49 24.50 -4.84 16.14
CA ARG A 49 24.26 -3.57 16.83
C ARG A 49 24.82 -2.42 16.00
N VAL A 50 24.01 -1.39 15.77
CA VAL A 50 24.42 -0.16 15.09
C VAL A 50 24.21 1.03 16.02
N ILE A 51 25.28 1.76 16.28
CA ILE A 51 25.30 2.93 17.17
C ILE A 51 25.43 4.18 16.28
N PRO A 52 24.49 5.13 16.35
CA PRO A 52 24.56 6.35 15.54
C PRO A 52 25.72 7.22 16.00
N GLY A 53 26.34 7.97 15.08
CA GLY A 53 27.41 8.92 15.42
C GLY A 53 26.92 10.14 16.21
N THR A 54 25.62 10.31 16.38
CA THR A 54 24.95 11.37 17.15
C THR A 54 24.23 10.78 18.35
N LYS A 55 23.79 11.62 19.31
CA LYS A 55 22.98 11.15 20.44
C LYS A 55 21.72 10.44 19.92
N PRO A 56 21.48 9.16 20.29
CA PRO A 56 20.32 8.43 19.84
C PRO A 56 19.02 9.14 20.20
N ARG A 57 18.13 9.30 19.23
CA ARG A 57 16.75 9.79 19.40
C ARG A 57 15.73 8.66 19.46
N ALA A 58 16.10 7.49 18.94
CA ALA A 58 15.31 6.27 18.96
C ALA A 58 16.18 5.07 19.37
N GLN A 59 15.57 4.15 20.10
CA GLN A 59 16.13 2.87 20.51
C GLN A 59 15.28 1.78 19.82
N VAL A 60 15.84 1.16 18.79
CA VAL A 60 15.10 0.33 17.84
C VAL A 60 15.58 -1.11 17.93
N LEU A 61 14.65 -2.04 18.09
CA LEU A 61 14.94 -3.46 17.94
C LEU A 61 14.28 -4.01 16.67
N VAL A 62 15.03 -4.82 15.93
CA VAL A 62 14.60 -5.51 14.71
C VAL A 62 14.73 -7.01 14.94
N ALA A 63 13.63 -7.76 14.97
CA ALA A 63 13.61 -9.20 15.16
C ALA A 63 13.21 -9.90 13.86
N VAL A 64 14.12 -10.68 13.28
CA VAL A 64 13.97 -11.25 11.93
C VAL A 64 14.61 -12.63 11.86
N ASN A 65 14.23 -13.45 10.89
CA ASN A 65 14.96 -14.69 10.58
C ASN A 65 16.21 -14.39 9.75
N GLU A 66 17.11 -15.37 9.62
CA GLU A 66 18.40 -15.22 8.92
C GLU A 66 18.24 -14.79 7.45
N ASP A 67 17.24 -15.35 6.77
CA ASP A 67 16.89 -15.07 5.37
C ASP A 67 16.17 -13.73 5.17
N GLN A 68 15.69 -13.12 6.25
CA GLN A 68 14.91 -11.88 6.25
C GLN A 68 15.67 -10.69 6.88
N LYS A 69 16.96 -10.86 7.16
CA LYS A 69 17.75 -9.84 7.84
C LYS A 69 17.97 -8.61 6.96
N LEU A 70 17.95 -7.43 7.58
CA LEU A 70 18.41 -6.21 6.93
C LEU A 70 19.93 -6.26 6.77
N SER A 71 20.41 -5.80 5.62
CA SER A 71 21.85 -5.68 5.34
C SER A 71 22.51 -4.63 6.23
N ASP A 72 23.82 -4.76 6.42
CA ASP A 72 24.65 -3.77 7.14
C ASP A 72 24.48 -2.36 6.56
N THR A 73 24.33 -2.24 5.24
CA THR A 73 24.08 -0.96 4.55
C THR A 73 22.71 -0.37 4.87
N GLN A 74 21.66 -1.20 4.94
CA GLN A 74 20.32 -0.74 5.35
C GLN A 74 20.33 -0.28 6.80
N LEU A 75 20.92 -1.07 7.72
CA LEU A 75 20.99 -0.75 9.14
C LEU A 75 21.79 0.54 9.41
N THR A 76 22.95 0.70 8.77
CA THR A 76 23.77 1.92 8.93
C THR A 76 23.09 3.15 8.33
N THR A 77 22.43 3.03 7.17
CA THR A 77 21.63 4.11 6.59
C THR A 77 20.48 4.53 7.53
N LEU A 78 19.69 3.57 8.02
CA LEU A 78 18.59 3.83 8.96
C LEU A 78 19.09 4.50 10.24
N SER A 79 20.17 3.98 10.83
CA SER A 79 20.77 4.53 12.06
C SER A 79 21.21 5.97 11.86
N ARG A 80 21.90 6.26 10.74
CA ARG A 80 22.41 7.59 10.41
C ARG A 80 21.27 8.58 10.18
N SER A 81 20.32 8.23 9.32
CA SER A 81 19.21 9.12 8.93
C SER A 81 18.23 9.37 10.08
N GLY A 82 17.95 8.35 10.90
CA GLY A 82 17.04 8.43 12.04
C GLY A 82 17.69 8.90 13.34
N SER A 83 19.02 9.02 13.39
CA SER A 83 19.76 9.09 14.67
C SER A 83 19.31 7.99 15.65
N ALA A 84 19.20 6.77 15.14
CA ALA A 84 18.63 5.63 15.87
C ALA A 84 19.73 4.65 16.25
N GLN A 85 19.74 4.19 17.50
CA GLN A 85 20.46 2.98 17.85
C GLN A 85 19.59 1.78 17.45
N ILE A 86 20.17 0.85 16.72
CA ILE A 86 19.46 -0.30 16.17
C ILE A 86 20.13 -1.58 16.67
N VAL A 87 19.34 -2.53 17.15
CA VAL A 87 19.78 -3.89 17.43
C VAL A 87 18.94 -4.83 16.59
N GLN A 88 19.56 -5.49 15.62
CA GLN A 88 18.96 -6.57 14.85
C GLN A 88 19.27 -7.91 15.52
N VAL A 89 18.25 -8.72 15.75
CA VAL A 89 18.33 -10.04 16.38
C VAL A 89 17.87 -11.09 15.39
N ILE A 90 18.69 -12.13 15.18
CA ILE A 90 18.32 -13.27 14.36
C ILE A 90 17.54 -14.27 15.22
N LEU A 91 16.28 -14.51 14.86
CA LEU A 91 15.38 -15.34 15.64
C LEU A 91 15.65 -16.84 15.44
N PRO A 92 15.69 -17.63 16.53
CA PRO A 92 15.71 -19.07 16.43
C PRO A 92 14.35 -19.61 15.96
N LYS A 93 14.33 -20.84 15.44
CA LYS A 93 13.08 -21.49 15.00
C LYS A 93 12.12 -21.80 16.15
N ASP A 94 12.64 -22.07 17.35
CA ASP A 94 11.82 -22.41 18.52
C ASP A 94 11.14 -21.17 19.11
N CYS A 95 9.82 -21.25 19.26
CA CYS A 95 8.98 -20.16 19.74
C CYS A 95 9.39 -19.62 21.13
N MET A 96 9.73 -20.49 22.07
CA MET A 96 10.09 -20.05 23.43
C MET A 96 11.46 -19.38 23.44
N LEU A 97 12.37 -19.82 22.58
CA LEU A 97 13.68 -19.19 22.40
C LEU A 97 13.57 -17.82 21.70
N GLN A 98 12.59 -17.62 20.82
CA GLN A 98 12.35 -16.31 20.17
C GLN A 98 12.09 -15.19 21.18
N GLY A 99 11.24 -15.45 22.20
CA GLY A 99 11.00 -14.47 23.27
C GLY A 99 12.25 -14.13 24.07
N ARG A 100 13.11 -15.12 24.34
CA ARG A 100 14.41 -14.90 25.03
C ARG A 100 15.39 -14.11 24.16
N ALA A 101 15.45 -14.41 22.87
CA ALA A 101 16.26 -13.69 21.89
C ALA A 101 15.86 -12.21 21.83
N LEU A 102 14.56 -11.90 21.78
CA LEU A 102 14.03 -10.54 21.84
C LEU A 102 14.53 -9.80 23.09
N GLN A 103 14.35 -10.41 24.27
CA GLN A 103 14.78 -9.83 25.54
C GLN A 103 16.30 -9.62 25.62
N ALA A 104 17.08 -10.53 25.06
CA ALA A 104 18.53 -10.39 24.97
C ALA A 104 18.93 -9.20 24.07
N GLY A 105 18.25 -9.01 22.93
CA GLY A 105 18.45 -7.84 22.08
C GLY A 105 18.04 -6.52 22.73
N LEU A 106 16.91 -6.50 23.46
CA LEU A 106 16.47 -5.30 24.19
C LEU A 106 17.53 -4.82 25.20
N ARG A 107 18.26 -5.74 25.84
CA ARG A 107 19.36 -5.42 26.75
C ARG A 107 20.59 -4.81 26.08
N GLN A 108 20.71 -4.90 24.76
CA GLN A 108 21.82 -4.31 23.99
C GLN A 108 21.58 -2.84 23.60
N LEU A 109 20.37 -2.33 23.83
CA LEU A 109 20.03 -0.92 23.63
C LEU A 109 20.59 -0.06 24.77
N GLN A 110 20.89 1.22 24.51
CA GLN A 110 21.39 2.16 25.54
C GLN A 110 20.26 2.76 26.42
N GLY A 111 19.04 2.20 26.33
CA GLY A 111 17.87 2.62 27.08
C GLY A 111 16.65 1.78 26.71
N PRO A 112 15.46 2.09 27.26
CA PRO A 112 14.22 1.44 26.87
C PRO A 112 13.99 1.58 25.36
N ALA A 113 13.52 0.49 24.73
CA ALA A 113 13.15 0.54 23.33
C ALA A 113 12.02 1.55 23.11
N THR A 114 12.16 2.38 22.08
CA THR A 114 11.09 3.25 21.59
C THR A 114 10.30 2.59 20.47
N LEU A 115 10.92 1.62 19.78
CA LEU A 115 10.36 0.92 18.64
C LEU A 115 10.85 -0.55 18.63
N VAL A 116 9.92 -1.50 18.53
CA VAL A 116 10.23 -2.90 18.26
C VAL A 116 9.60 -3.30 16.93
N SER A 117 10.34 -3.99 16.08
CA SER A 117 9.89 -4.36 14.75
C SER A 117 10.31 -5.76 14.38
N GLY A 118 9.63 -6.36 13.41
CA GLY A 118 10.05 -7.65 12.89
C GLY A 118 9.20 -8.17 11.75
N ILE A 119 9.67 -9.27 11.17
CA ILE A 119 9.00 -9.99 10.07
C ILE A 119 8.54 -11.37 10.57
N GLY A 120 7.33 -11.81 10.20
CA GLY A 120 6.81 -13.14 10.54
C GLY A 120 6.80 -13.39 12.06
N PRO A 121 7.60 -14.34 12.60
CA PRO A 121 7.70 -14.52 14.06
C PRO A 121 8.13 -13.26 14.81
N GLY A 122 8.96 -12.40 14.20
CA GLY A 122 9.33 -11.11 14.76
C GLY A 122 8.18 -10.11 14.79
N ALA A 123 7.25 -10.19 13.81
CA ALA A 123 6.04 -9.37 13.77
C ALA A 123 5.12 -9.69 14.96
N VAL A 124 4.99 -10.96 15.31
CA VAL A 124 4.27 -11.41 16.53
C VAL A 124 4.93 -10.87 17.80
N LEU A 125 6.26 -10.94 17.89
CA LEU A 125 7.00 -10.43 19.04
C LEU A 125 6.89 -8.91 19.20
N ALA A 126 6.86 -8.16 18.10
CA ALA A 126 6.69 -6.72 18.11
C ALA A 126 5.33 -6.32 18.70
N TRP A 127 4.25 -6.97 18.29
CA TRP A 127 2.92 -6.76 18.88
C TRP A 127 2.87 -7.14 20.36
N ARG A 128 3.43 -8.30 20.73
CA ARG A 128 3.51 -8.74 22.14
C ARG A 128 4.22 -7.71 23.01
N TRP A 129 5.34 -7.18 22.52
CA TRP A 129 6.06 -6.11 23.22
C TRP A 129 5.20 -4.85 23.35
N LEU A 130 4.47 -4.44 22.30
CA LEU A 130 3.62 -3.25 22.33
C LEU A 130 2.49 -3.38 23.37
N ALA A 131 1.86 -4.55 23.44
CA ALA A 131 0.78 -4.82 24.38
C ALA A 131 1.20 -4.72 25.87
N GLU A 132 2.49 -4.84 26.15
CA GLU A 132 3.06 -4.68 27.50
C GLU A 132 3.44 -3.21 27.82
N GLN A 133 3.36 -2.30 26.85
CA GLN A 133 3.79 -0.90 27.03
C GLN A 133 2.76 -0.07 27.79
N LYS A 134 3.28 0.98 28.43
CA LYS A 134 2.51 2.00 29.16
C LYS A 134 2.73 3.42 28.62
N ASP A 135 3.42 3.53 27.49
CA ASP A 135 3.77 4.80 26.84
C ASP A 135 3.06 4.87 25.50
N ASP A 136 2.22 5.89 25.32
CA ASP A 136 1.51 6.13 24.05
C ASP A 136 2.46 6.43 22.89
N LYS A 137 3.72 6.78 23.16
CA LYS A 137 4.74 7.01 22.14
C LYS A 137 5.46 5.74 21.70
N ALA A 138 5.26 4.62 22.38
CA ALA A 138 5.84 3.35 21.97
C ALA A 138 5.30 2.96 20.59
N LYS A 139 6.17 2.40 19.75
CA LYS A 139 5.78 1.98 18.39
C LYS A 139 6.13 0.52 18.16
N ALA A 140 5.28 -0.21 17.48
CA ALA A 140 5.64 -1.52 16.93
C ALA A 140 5.40 -1.59 15.43
N VAL A 141 6.27 -2.31 14.71
CA VAL A 141 6.13 -2.55 13.27
C VAL A 141 6.15 -4.06 13.02
N SER A 142 5.04 -4.58 12.50
CA SER A 142 4.83 -6.00 12.25
C SER A 142 4.70 -6.23 10.75
N VAL A 143 5.69 -6.86 10.13
CA VAL A 143 5.68 -7.16 8.69
C VAL A 143 5.36 -8.64 8.46
N ASP A 144 4.45 -8.96 7.53
CA ASP A 144 3.99 -10.34 7.28
C ASP A 144 3.47 -11.01 8.56
N LEU A 145 2.57 -10.32 9.28
CA LEU A 145 1.87 -10.94 10.40
C LEU A 145 0.92 -12.00 9.84
N ALA A 146 1.14 -13.25 10.24
CA ALA A 146 0.33 -14.40 9.82
C ALA A 146 0.01 -15.28 11.03
N LEU A 147 -1.24 -15.20 11.50
CA LEU A 147 -1.74 -15.84 12.72
C LEU A 147 -2.06 -17.32 12.52
N GLU A 148 -2.42 -17.71 11.30
CA GLU A 148 -2.70 -19.10 10.92
C GLU A 148 -1.44 -19.94 10.72
N LYS A 149 -0.29 -19.31 10.46
CA LYS A 149 0.97 -20.03 10.30
C LYS A 149 1.42 -20.60 11.66
N PRO A 150 1.97 -21.84 11.70
CA PRO A 150 2.50 -22.41 12.93
C PRO A 150 3.56 -21.49 13.56
N GLY A 151 3.34 -21.07 14.80
CA GLY A 151 4.22 -20.12 15.48
C GLY A 151 3.79 -19.76 16.90
N CYS A 152 4.33 -18.65 17.41
CA CYS A 152 4.01 -18.14 18.76
C CYS A 152 2.64 -17.44 18.88
N THR A 153 1.73 -17.67 17.93
CA THR A 153 0.46 -16.94 17.79
C THR A 153 -0.55 -17.32 18.88
N HIS A 154 -0.43 -18.51 19.47
CA HIS A 154 -1.26 -18.92 20.62
C HIS A 154 -1.03 -18.09 21.90
N LEU A 155 0.04 -17.28 21.96
CA LEU A 155 0.36 -16.41 23.09
C LEU A 155 0.14 -14.93 22.77
N LEU A 156 -0.65 -14.62 21.73
CA LEU A 156 -0.88 -13.25 21.31
C LEU A 156 -1.82 -12.52 22.30
N PRO A 157 -1.42 -11.38 22.88
CA PRO A 157 -2.33 -10.50 23.60
C PRO A 157 -3.46 -10.04 22.68
N LYS A 158 -4.69 -9.99 23.22
CA LYS A 158 -5.89 -9.62 22.45
C LYS A 158 -5.94 -8.14 22.08
N SER A 159 -5.28 -7.28 22.85
CA SER A 159 -5.24 -5.84 22.62
C SER A 159 -4.00 -5.21 23.25
N ALA A 160 -3.66 -4.01 22.79
CA ALA A 160 -2.66 -3.13 23.38
C ALA A 160 -3.31 -1.81 23.80
N ALA A 161 -3.22 -1.45 25.08
CA ALA A 161 -3.87 -0.23 25.60
C ALA A 161 -3.12 1.06 25.23
N HIS A 162 -1.84 0.95 24.90
CA HIS A 162 -0.94 2.07 24.64
C HIS A 162 -0.12 1.82 23.38
N GLY A 163 0.44 2.90 22.87
CA GLY A 163 1.37 2.90 21.74
C GLY A 163 0.67 2.78 20.39
N HIS A 164 1.47 2.89 19.34
CA HIS A 164 1.02 2.82 17.95
C HIS A 164 1.56 1.57 17.28
N TRP A 165 0.67 0.82 16.64
CA TRP A 165 1.03 -0.37 15.90
C TRP A 165 0.95 -0.11 14.40
N LEU A 166 2.00 -0.41 13.66
CA LEU A 166 1.97 -0.45 12.20
C LEU A 166 2.08 -1.90 11.76
N VAL A 167 1.15 -2.36 10.93
CA VAL A 167 1.18 -3.70 10.33
C VAL A 167 1.33 -3.57 8.83
N ALA A 168 2.31 -4.26 8.26
CA ALA A 168 2.56 -4.18 6.85
C ALA A 168 2.68 -5.53 6.17
N TRP A 169 2.21 -5.61 4.94
CA TRP A 169 2.32 -6.80 4.10
C TRP A 169 2.79 -6.39 2.70
N ASN A 170 3.32 -7.35 1.97
CA ASN A 170 3.53 -7.30 0.52
C ASN A 170 2.65 -8.33 -0.20
N ASP A 171 1.62 -8.83 0.48
CA ASP A 171 0.64 -9.80 -0.01
C ASP A 171 -0.63 -9.69 0.84
N ASN A 172 -1.66 -10.48 0.51
CA ASN A 172 -2.86 -10.59 1.33
C ASN A 172 -2.52 -11.21 2.69
N PRO A 173 -2.92 -10.58 3.80
CA PRO A 173 -3.00 -11.28 5.07
C PRO A 173 -4.01 -12.43 4.99
N ASP A 174 -3.79 -13.49 5.76
CA ASP A 174 -4.86 -14.45 6.05
C ASP A 174 -6.01 -13.77 6.82
N ASP A 175 -7.24 -14.26 6.63
CA ASP A 175 -8.45 -13.64 7.19
C ASP A 175 -8.37 -13.48 8.71
N THR A 176 -7.80 -14.48 9.40
CA THR A 176 -7.59 -14.42 10.85
C THR A 176 -6.69 -13.25 11.24
N SER A 177 -5.60 -13.04 10.51
CA SER A 177 -4.67 -11.92 10.72
C SER A 177 -5.30 -10.58 10.36
N ALA A 178 -6.01 -10.52 9.25
CA ALA A 178 -6.70 -9.32 8.80
C ALA A 178 -7.74 -8.87 9.82
N GLY A 179 -8.61 -9.78 10.26
CA GLY A 179 -9.62 -9.54 11.29
C GLY A 179 -8.99 -9.08 12.60
N PHE A 180 -7.96 -9.79 13.07
CA PHE A 180 -7.26 -9.42 14.31
C PHE A 180 -6.73 -7.98 14.28
N VAL A 181 -6.16 -7.55 13.15
CA VAL A 181 -5.58 -6.20 12.98
C VAL A 181 -6.67 -5.14 12.89
N ARG A 182 -7.78 -5.40 12.18
CA ARG A 182 -8.93 -4.49 12.08
C ARG A 182 -9.54 -4.20 13.45
N ASP A 183 -9.53 -5.18 14.35
CA ASP A 183 -10.06 -5.03 15.72
C ASP A 183 -9.19 -4.14 16.63
N GLN A 184 -7.99 -3.74 16.20
CA GLN A 184 -7.08 -2.95 17.02
C GLN A 184 -7.23 -1.44 16.76
N PRO A 185 -7.71 -0.65 17.74
CA PRO A 185 -7.93 0.79 17.54
C PRO A 185 -6.64 1.60 17.40
N ASN A 186 -5.49 1.01 17.76
CA ASN A 186 -4.18 1.63 17.64
C ASN A 186 -3.35 1.09 16.46
N ALA A 187 -3.98 0.33 15.56
CA ALA A 187 -3.35 -0.17 14.35
C ALA A 187 -3.45 0.81 13.18
N GLU A 188 -2.33 0.98 12.49
CA GLU A 188 -2.22 1.50 11.15
C GLU A 188 -1.76 0.35 10.25
N THR A 189 -2.24 0.32 9.01
CA THR A 189 -1.87 -0.72 8.05
C THR A 189 -1.18 -0.14 6.83
N SER A 190 -0.28 -0.93 6.24
CA SER A 190 0.37 -0.58 4.98
C SER A 190 0.57 -1.82 4.13
N ILE A 191 -0.04 -1.85 2.96
CA ILE A 191 0.27 -2.88 1.96
C ILE A 191 1.24 -2.24 0.98
N SER A 192 2.45 -2.81 0.89
CA SER A 192 3.47 -2.43 -0.08
C SER A 192 3.22 -3.13 -1.40
N ASP A 193 3.89 -2.66 -2.45
CA ASP A 193 3.82 -3.30 -3.77
C ASP A 193 4.30 -4.76 -3.67
N TYR A 194 3.59 -5.66 -4.34
CA TYR A 194 3.71 -7.11 -4.15
C TYR A 194 5.07 -7.69 -4.59
N ASP A 195 5.81 -6.99 -5.44
CA ASP A 195 7.16 -7.37 -5.89
C ASP A 195 8.25 -6.98 -4.88
N ILE A 196 7.92 -6.20 -3.87
CA ILE A 196 8.84 -5.78 -2.82
C ILE A 196 9.00 -6.91 -1.80
N ASN A 197 10.23 -7.40 -1.59
CA ASN A 197 10.50 -8.40 -0.57
C ASN A 197 10.30 -7.85 0.87
N LEU A 198 9.97 -8.74 1.80
CA LEU A 198 9.65 -8.38 3.20
C LEU A 198 10.74 -7.57 3.92
N PRO A 199 12.05 -7.86 3.77
CA PRO A 199 13.10 -7.01 4.35
C PRO A 199 13.05 -5.58 3.84
N GLN A 200 12.74 -5.37 2.55
CA GLN A 200 12.61 -4.05 1.98
C GLN A 200 11.34 -3.32 2.48
N VAL A 201 10.21 -4.03 2.65
CA VAL A 201 9.01 -3.48 3.30
C VAL A 201 9.35 -2.97 4.70
N LEU A 202 9.97 -3.81 5.54
CA LEU A 202 10.39 -3.43 6.89
C LEU A 202 11.31 -2.20 6.86
N ASN A 203 12.31 -2.20 5.99
CA ASN A 203 13.24 -1.07 5.85
C ASN A 203 12.52 0.24 5.45
N ASN A 204 11.53 0.17 4.56
CA ASN A 204 10.74 1.32 4.13
C ASN A 204 9.91 1.89 5.30
N GLU A 205 9.22 1.03 6.06
CA GLU A 205 8.41 1.46 7.20
C GLU A 205 9.26 2.03 8.33
N LEU A 206 10.39 1.38 8.65
CA LEU A 206 11.35 1.93 9.61
C LEU A 206 11.88 3.29 9.18
N ARG A 207 12.20 3.48 7.89
CA ARG A 207 12.65 4.78 7.37
C ARG A 207 11.57 5.84 7.52
N LYS A 208 10.32 5.55 7.14
CA LYS A 208 9.18 6.47 7.30
C LYS A 208 9.00 6.90 8.76
N ILE A 209 9.08 5.97 9.70
CA ILE A 209 8.89 6.24 11.13
C ILE A 209 10.06 7.03 11.73
N LEU A 210 11.31 6.67 11.39
CA LEU A 210 12.50 7.23 12.03
C LEU A 210 12.94 8.57 11.45
N VAL A 211 12.74 8.75 10.14
CA VAL A 211 13.17 9.97 9.42
C VAL A 211 12.00 10.92 9.21
N GLY A 212 10.76 10.40 9.24
CA GLY A 212 9.58 11.06 8.72
C GLY A 212 9.39 10.73 7.25
N ALA A 213 8.13 10.64 6.79
CA ALA A 213 7.86 10.60 5.37
C ALA A 213 8.46 11.85 4.72
N ASP A 214 9.09 11.70 3.55
CA ASP A 214 9.15 12.82 2.62
C ASP A 214 7.70 13.33 2.53
N LYS A 215 7.41 14.52 3.06
CA LYS A 215 6.16 15.24 2.79
C LYS A 215 6.16 15.72 1.33
N GLY A 216 6.47 14.79 0.43
CA GLY A 216 6.58 14.96 -0.99
C GLY A 216 5.20 14.83 -1.60
N LYS A 217 4.50 15.99 -1.61
CA LYS A 217 3.33 16.31 -2.44
C LYS A 217 2.04 15.60 -2.01
N GLY A 218 0.93 16.33 -2.11
CA GLY A 218 -0.41 15.79 -1.86
C GLY A 218 -0.70 14.63 -2.80
N GLY A 219 -0.50 13.41 -2.29
CA GLY A 219 -0.80 12.16 -3.00
C GLY A 219 -2.30 11.99 -3.11
N LEU A 220 -2.73 11.41 -4.24
CA LEU A 220 -4.10 10.98 -4.44
C LEU A 220 -4.52 10.03 -3.32
N SER A 221 -5.78 10.13 -2.88
CA SER A 221 -6.37 9.25 -1.87
C SER A 221 -6.56 7.80 -2.34
N ILE A 222 -6.40 7.54 -3.65
CA ILE A 222 -6.51 6.23 -4.27
C ILE A 222 -5.12 5.60 -4.47
N PRO A 223 -4.87 4.38 -3.96
CA PRO A 223 -3.65 3.63 -4.24
C PRO A 223 -3.67 3.15 -5.71
N VAL A 224 -2.73 3.65 -6.51
CA VAL A 224 -2.67 3.36 -7.94
C VAL A 224 -1.33 2.77 -8.40
N VAL A 225 -1.40 1.95 -9.43
CA VAL A 225 -0.25 1.40 -10.16
C VAL A 225 -0.33 1.84 -11.62
N GLU A 226 0.66 2.60 -12.07
CA GLU A 226 0.72 3.09 -13.45
C GLU A 226 1.34 2.05 -14.37
N VAL A 227 0.59 1.62 -15.39
CA VAL A 227 1.04 0.73 -16.46
C VAL A 227 1.03 1.52 -17.79
N PRO A 228 2.05 2.35 -18.04
CA PRO A 228 2.09 3.20 -19.22
C PRO A 228 2.34 2.38 -20.49
N THR A 229 1.94 2.94 -21.63
CA THR A 229 2.30 2.40 -22.94
C THR A 229 3.26 3.34 -23.69
N SER A 230 4.02 2.79 -24.63
CA SER A 230 4.93 3.58 -25.48
C SER A 230 4.20 4.38 -26.57
N GLN A 231 2.93 4.08 -26.82
CA GLN A 231 2.10 4.77 -27.81
C GLN A 231 1.39 5.97 -27.18
N ALA A 232 1.47 7.15 -27.81
CA ALA A 232 0.69 8.29 -27.37
C ALA A 232 -0.82 8.00 -27.52
N ARG A 233 -1.56 8.04 -26.42
CA ARG A 233 -3.01 7.86 -26.35
C ARG A 233 -3.62 8.97 -25.51
N ASP A 234 -4.79 9.43 -25.89
CA ASP A 234 -5.61 10.35 -25.07
C ASP A 234 -6.73 9.60 -24.32
N THR A 235 -6.75 8.27 -24.39
CA THR A 235 -7.65 7.39 -23.64
C THR A 235 -6.84 6.61 -22.61
N VAL A 236 -7.31 6.59 -21.37
CA VAL A 236 -6.69 5.84 -20.26
C VAL A 236 -7.73 4.91 -19.63
N THR A 237 -7.33 3.66 -19.36
CA THR A 237 -8.16 2.73 -18.59
C THR A 237 -7.87 2.88 -17.10
N LEU A 238 -8.89 3.17 -16.30
CA LEU A 238 -8.83 3.06 -14.84
C LEU A 238 -9.41 1.69 -14.47
N PHE A 239 -8.58 0.82 -13.89
CA PHE A 239 -8.91 -0.57 -13.63
C PHE A 239 -8.97 -0.85 -12.13
N LEU A 240 -10.18 -1.03 -11.59
CA LEU A 240 -10.43 -1.46 -10.21
C LEU A 240 -10.23 -2.98 -10.10
N SER A 241 -9.26 -3.40 -9.29
CA SER A 241 -8.94 -4.82 -9.07
C SER A 241 -10.04 -5.59 -8.34
N GLY A 242 -9.90 -6.91 -8.31
CA GLY A 242 -10.63 -7.78 -7.38
C GLY A 242 -10.28 -7.51 -5.91
N ASP A 243 -10.99 -8.18 -5.00
CA ASP A 243 -10.80 -8.11 -3.53
C ASP A 243 -9.38 -8.50 -3.09
N GLY A 244 -8.67 -9.28 -3.91
CA GLY A 244 -7.25 -9.57 -3.75
C GLY A 244 -6.31 -8.38 -3.93
N GLY A 245 -6.77 -7.23 -4.44
CA GLY A 245 -5.88 -6.11 -4.79
C GLY A 245 -5.19 -6.31 -6.15
N TRP A 246 -4.18 -5.48 -6.47
CA TRP A 246 -3.60 -5.40 -7.81
C TRP A 246 -2.63 -6.57 -8.13
N ARG A 247 -3.17 -7.75 -8.43
CA ARG A 247 -2.42 -9.00 -8.66
C ARG A 247 -2.94 -9.82 -9.84
N ASP A 248 -2.21 -10.88 -10.18
CA ASP A 248 -2.61 -11.96 -11.10
C ASP A 248 -3.35 -11.46 -12.35
N LEU A 249 -4.67 -11.69 -12.45
CA LEU A 249 -5.50 -11.27 -13.57
C LEU A 249 -5.41 -9.76 -13.83
N ASP A 250 -5.58 -8.93 -12.80
CA ASP A 250 -5.65 -7.48 -12.95
C ASP A 250 -4.34 -6.92 -13.53
N ARG A 251 -3.22 -7.35 -12.94
CA ARG A 251 -1.87 -6.94 -13.36
C ARG A 251 -1.54 -7.45 -14.75
N ASP A 252 -1.72 -8.75 -14.99
CA ASP A 252 -1.25 -9.39 -16.22
C ASP A 252 -2.10 -8.95 -17.42
N VAL A 253 -3.42 -8.76 -17.24
CA VAL A 253 -4.28 -8.17 -18.29
C VAL A 253 -3.89 -6.73 -18.59
N ALA A 254 -3.60 -5.92 -17.56
CA ALA A 254 -3.16 -4.54 -17.74
C ALA A 254 -1.82 -4.45 -18.50
N ASP A 255 -0.86 -5.31 -18.18
CA ASP A 255 0.42 -5.41 -18.87
C ASP A 255 0.22 -5.79 -20.34
N GLU A 256 -0.64 -6.78 -20.63
CA GLU A 256 -0.98 -7.17 -22.01
C GLU A 256 -1.70 -6.04 -22.77
N MET A 257 -2.60 -5.29 -22.14
CA MET A 257 -3.23 -4.09 -22.73
C MET A 257 -2.20 -3.01 -23.07
N ALA A 258 -1.24 -2.76 -22.17
CA ALA A 258 -0.18 -1.78 -22.38
C ALA A 258 0.75 -2.17 -23.54
N LYS A 259 1.07 -3.47 -23.67
CA LYS A 259 1.85 -4.02 -24.81
C LYS A 259 1.18 -3.76 -26.15
N ILE A 260 -0.16 -3.79 -26.21
CA ILE A 260 -0.95 -3.50 -27.42
C ILE A 260 -1.41 -2.05 -27.55
N GLY A 261 -0.86 -1.14 -26.74
CA GLY A 261 -0.99 0.30 -26.95
C GLY A 261 -2.08 1.01 -26.14
N TYR A 262 -2.59 0.41 -25.07
CA TYR A 262 -3.63 1.00 -24.20
C TYR A 262 -3.07 1.17 -22.78
N PRO A 263 -2.84 2.40 -22.30
CA PRO A 263 -2.32 2.63 -20.96
C PRO A 263 -3.38 2.30 -19.90
N VAL A 264 -2.93 1.70 -18.80
CA VAL A 264 -3.77 1.35 -17.66
C VAL A 264 -3.25 2.03 -16.41
N VAL A 265 -4.18 2.51 -15.58
CA VAL A 265 -3.94 2.89 -14.20
C VAL A 265 -4.72 1.90 -13.36
N GLY A 266 -4.00 0.98 -12.72
CA GLY A 266 -4.59 0.05 -11.77
C GLY A 266 -4.95 0.75 -10.47
N ILE A 267 -6.10 0.40 -9.92
CA ILE A 267 -6.61 0.86 -8.62
C ILE A 267 -6.69 -0.38 -7.73
N ASP A 268 -5.85 -0.42 -6.70
CA ASP A 268 -5.79 -1.52 -5.74
C ASP A 268 -6.98 -1.41 -4.77
N THR A 269 -8.05 -2.16 -5.05
CA THR A 269 -9.30 -2.08 -4.28
C THR A 269 -9.15 -2.62 -2.87
N LEU A 270 -8.30 -3.61 -2.63
CA LEU A 270 -7.96 -4.10 -1.30
C LEU A 270 -7.39 -2.96 -0.44
N ARG A 271 -6.37 -2.27 -0.96
CA ARG A 271 -5.76 -1.13 -0.24
C ARG A 271 -6.74 0.02 -0.07
N TYR A 272 -7.54 0.28 -1.10
CA TYR A 272 -8.44 1.42 -1.12
C TYR A 272 -9.62 1.25 -0.16
N TYR A 273 -10.19 0.05 -0.09
CA TYR A 273 -11.33 -0.30 0.78
C TYR A 273 -10.91 -0.96 2.09
N TRP A 274 -9.61 -1.00 2.40
CA TRP A 274 -9.12 -1.47 3.71
C TRP A 274 -9.81 -0.75 4.88
N GLN A 275 -10.10 0.54 4.68
CA GLN A 275 -11.05 1.28 5.51
C GLN A 275 -12.33 1.50 4.72
N HIS A 276 -13.46 1.52 5.43
CA HIS A 276 -14.76 1.77 4.82
C HIS A 276 -14.77 3.06 3.99
N LYS A 277 -15.25 2.96 2.75
CA LYS A 277 -15.51 4.09 1.85
C LYS A 277 -16.92 3.93 1.27
N SER A 278 -17.72 5.00 1.34
CA SER A 278 -19.03 5.00 0.68
C SER A 278 -18.88 5.16 -0.84
N PRO A 279 -19.88 4.80 -1.65
CA PRO A 279 -19.87 5.07 -3.10
C PRO A 279 -19.73 6.55 -3.44
N GLU A 280 -20.28 7.45 -2.62
CA GLU A 280 -20.15 8.90 -2.79
C GLU A 280 -18.71 9.34 -2.61
N GLN A 281 -18.04 8.86 -1.55
CA GLN A 281 -16.61 9.14 -1.35
C GLN A 281 -15.77 8.53 -2.48
N SER A 282 -16.09 7.31 -2.91
CA SER A 282 -15.40 6.62 -4.00
C SER A 282 -15.55 7.35 -5.34
N ALA A 283 -16.72 7.93 -5.60
CA ALA A 283 -16.94 8.74 -6.79
C ALA A 283 -16.17 10.06 -6.76
N VAL A 284 -16.07 10.71 -5.59
CA VAL A 284 -15.22 11.92 -5.42
C VAL A 284 -13.76 11.58 -5.68
N ASP A 285 -13.24 10.53 -5.03
CA ASP A 285 -11.86 10.10 -5.18
C ASP A 285 -11.55 9.70 -6.64
N LEU A 286 -12.47 9.00 -7.32
CA LEU A 286 -12.31 8.63 -8.73
C LEU A 286 -12.33 9.85 -9.65
N ALA A 287 -13.18 10.85 -9.39
CA ALA A 287 -13.20 12.09 -10.16
C ALA A 287 -11.89 12.89 -10.00
N GLU A 288 -11.32 12.93 -8.79
CA GLU A 288 -10.00 13.53 -8.55
C GLU A 288 -8.88 12.78 -9.29
N LEU A 289 -8.96 11.44 -9.32
CA LEU A 289 -8.03 10.60 -10.08
C LEU A 289 -8.11 10.85 -11.58
N MET A 290 -9.33 10.90 -12.13
CA MET A 290 -9.55 11.26 -13.53
C MET A 290 -8.97 12.65 -13.83
N GLN A 291 -9.24 13.65 -12.98
CA GLN A 291 -8.65 14.98 -13.13
C GLN A 291 -7.12 14.95 -13.11
N HIS A 292 -6.52 14.16 -12.22
CA HIS A 292 -5.07 14.02 -12.12
C HIS A 292 -4.46 13.49 -13.43
N TYR A 293 -4.98 12.38 -13.97
CA TYR A 293 -4.46 11.81 -15.21
C TYR A 293 -4.73 12.66 -16.46
N ARG A 294 -5.77 13.51 -16.44
CA ARG A 294 -5.92 14.56 -17.45
C ARG A 294 -4.76 15.57 -17.42
N GLN A 295 -4.22 15.86 -16.24
CA GLN A 295 -3.11 16.81 -16.07
C GLN A 295 -1.76 16.18 -16.37
N ILE A 296 -1.50 14.98 -15.86
CA ILE A 296 -0.16 14.37 -15.95
C ILE A 296 0.07 13.56 -17.22
N TRP A 297 -0.97 12.94 -17.77
CA TRP A 297 -0.88 12.12 -18.99
C TRP A 297 -1.61 12.75 -20.19
N GLY A 298 -2.29 13.88 -19.99
CA GLY A 298 -3.07 14.52 -21.05
C GLY A 298 -4.29 13.71 -21.47
N ALA A 299 -4.78 12.81 -20.61
CA ALA A 299 -5.98 12.02 -20.88
C ALA A 299 -7.17 12.92 -21.21
N LYS A 300 -7.98 12.51 -22.18
CA LYS A 300 -9.23 13.19 -22.58
C LYS A 300 -10.44 12.30 -22.37
N ARG A 301 -10.27 11.00 -22.59
CA ARG A 301 -11.28 9.96 -22.43
C ARG A 301 -10.82 8.92 -21.42
N PHE A 302 -11.77 8.27 -20.78
CA PHE A 302 -11.52 7.23 -19.79
C PHE A 302 -12.31 5.96 -20.12
N ILE A 303 -11.71 4.82 -19.80
CA ILE A 303 -12.38 3.54 -19.72
C ILE A 303 -12.41 3.16 -18.25
N LEU A 304 -13.57 2.78 -17.73
CA LEU A 304 -13.66 2.24 -16.38
C LEU A 304 -13.79 0.73 -16.48
N THR A 305 -12.83 0.00 -15.91
CA THR A 305 -12.83 -1.46 -15.85
C THR A 305 -12.85 -1.89 -14.40
N GLY A 306 -13.68 -2.88 -14.07
CA GLY A 306 -13.67 -3.52 -12.76
C GLY A 306 -13.60 -5.03 -12.93
N TYR A 307 -12.86 -5.71 -12.04
CA TYR A 307 -12.83 -7.16 -11.93
C TYR A 307 -13.36 -7.61 -10.58
N SER A 308 -14.21 -8.64 -10.56
CA SER A 308 -14.78 -9.24 -9.35
C SER A 308 -15.36 -8.15 -8.44
N PHE A 309 -14.87 -8.02 -7.20
CA PHE A 309 -15.21 -6.94 -6.29
C PHE A 309 -15.15 -5.52 -6.92
N GLY A 310 -14.11 -5.23 -7.71
CA GLY A 310 -13.99 -3.97 -8.44
C GLY A 310 -15.12 -3.78 -9.46
N ALA A 311 -15.61 -4.84 -10.09
CA ALA A 311 -16.79 -4.81 -10.97
C ALA A 311 -18.08 -4.56 -10.18
N ASP A 312 -18.20 -5.11 -8.97
CA ASP A 312 -19.40 -5.00 -8.14
C ASP A 312 -19.64 -3.57 -7.64
N VAL A 313 -18.56 -2.88 -7.26
CA VAL A 313 -18.64 -1.50 -6.74
C VAL A 313 -18.74 -0.45 -7.85
N LEU A 314 -18.19 -0.73 -9.03
CA LEU A 314 -18.03 0.26 -10.09
C LEU A 314 -19.35 0.89 -10.57
N PRO A 315 -20.47 0.16 -10.75
CA PRO A 315 -21.75 0.77 -11.11
C PRO A 315 -22.18 1.86 -10.14
N ALA A 316 -22.07 1.60 -8.83
CA ALA A 316 -22.46 2.53 -7.78
C ALA A 316 -21.60 3.81 -7.79
N ILE A 317 -20.30 3.65 -8.04
CA ILE A 317 -19.33 4.75 -8.15
C ILE A 317 -19.66 5.59 -9.39
N TYR A 318 -19.81 4.97 -10.55
CA TYR A 318 -20.10 5.67 -11.80
C TYR A 318 -21.37 6.51 -11.71
N ASN A 319 -22.45 5.95 -11.15
CA ASN A 319 -23.74 6.63 -11.00
C ASN A 319 -23.65 7.92 -10.17
N ARG A 320 -22.61 8.06 -9.34
CA ARG A 320 -22.38 9.20 -8.45
C ARG A 320 -21.27 10.14 -8.95
N LEU A 321 -20.59 9.81 -10.04
CA LEU A 321 -19.64 10.73 -10.67
C LEU A 321 -20.35 12.01 -11.13
N PRO A 322 -19.67 13.17 -11.10
CA PRO A 322 -20.15 14.36 -11.75
C PRO A 322 -20.47 14.10 -13.22
N ALA A 323 -21.57 14.66 -13.74
CA ALA A 323 -22.00 14.44 -15.13
C ALA A 323 -20.89 14.74 -16.16
N THR A 324 -20.02 15.72 -15.87
CA THR A 324 -18.86 16.06 -16.70
C THR A 324 -17.82 14.94 -16.78
N GLU A 325 -17.64 14.17 -15.69
CA GLU A 325 -16.74 13.03 -15.67
C GLU A 325 -17.41 11.80 -16.30
N GLN A 326 -18.70 11.56 -16.05
CA GLN A 326 -19.47 10.52 -16.74
C GLN A 326 -19.40 10.67 -18.28
N GLN A 327 -19.45 11.90 -18.80
CA GLN A 327 -19.33 12.18 -20.24
C GLN A 327 -17.95 11.86 -20.83
N ARG A 328 -16.90 11.79 -20.00
CA ARG A 328 -15.54 11.41 -20.43
C ARG A 328 -15.33 9.90 -20.48
N VAL A 329 -16.21 9.13 -19.86
CA VAL A 329 -16.16 7.67 -19.88
C VAL A 329 -16.74 7.15 -21.19
N ASP A 330 -15.93 6.44 -21.97
CA ASP A 330 -16.31 5.83 -23.25
C ASP A 330 -16.85 4.41 -23.08
N ALA A 331 -16.34 3.67 -22.09
CA ALA A 331 -16.78 2.32 -21.82
C ALA A 331 -16.70 2.01 -20.31
N ILE A 332 -17.63 1.15 -19.88
CA ILE A 332 -17.66 0.52 -18.56
C ILE A 332 -17.56 -0.98 -18.80
N ILE A 333 -16.47 -1.58 -18.37
CA ILE A 333 -16.16 -3.00 -18.55
C ILE A 333 -16.24 -3.69 -17.19
N LEU A 334 -17.15 -4.64 -17.03
CA LEU A 334 -17.35 -5.40 -15.81
C LEU A 334 -16.90 -6.84 -16.06
N LEU A 335 -15.85 -7.28 -15.38
CA LEU A 335 -15.32 -8.65 -15.45
C LEU A 335 -15.77 -9.43 -14.21
N ALA A 336 -16.38 -10.59 -14.41
CA ALA A 336 -16.83 -11.48 -13.33
C ALA A 336 -17.73 -10.76 -12.30
N PHE A 337 -18.63 -9.92 -12.80
CA PHE A 337 -19.60 -9.17 -11.99
C PHE A 337 -20.57 -10.12 -11.29
N ALA A 338 -20.75 -9.96 -9.99
CA ALA A 338 -21.61 -10.81 -9.16
C ALA A 338 -23.02 -10.24 -9.01
N ARG A 339 -24.00 -11.10 -8.65
CA ARG A 339 -25.39 -10.68 -8.34
C ARG A 339 -25.50 -9.96 -7.00
N THR A 340 -24.63 -10.33 -6.07
CA THR A 340 -24.47 -9.74 -4.75
C THR A 340 -23.00 -9.42 -4.54
N GLY A 341 -22.70 -8.26 -3.97
CA GLY A 341 -21.33 -7.91 -3.58
C GLY A 341 -21.11 -8.31 -2.13
N SER A 342 -20.25 -9.30 -1.92
CA SER A 342 -19.75 -9.67 -0.59
C SER A 342 -18.53 -8.80 -0.30
N PHE A 343 -18.70 -7.77 0.53
CA PHE A 343 -17.56 -7.05 1.08
C PHE A 343 -17.05 -7.86 2.27
N GLU A 344 -16.23 -8.89 2.03
CA GLU A 344 -15.47 -9.57 3.10
C GLU A 344 -14.28 -8.71 3.61
N ILE A 345 -14.39 -7.39 3.48
CA ILE A 345 -13.75 -6.41 4.35
C ILE A 345 -14.90 -5.74 5.10
N GLU A 346 -15.21 -6.22 6.33
CA GLU A 346 -16.40 -5.85 7.13
C GLU A 346 -16.99 -4.46 6.82
N VAL A 347 -18.03 -4.45 5.98
CA VAL A 347 -18.77 -3.25 5.65
C VAL A 347 -19.90 -3.07 6.64
N GLU A 348 -19.65 -2.26 7.67
CA GLU A 348 -20.74 -1.52 8.28
C GLU A 348 -21.28 -0.49 7.26
N GLY A 349 -22.58 -0.57 6.97
CA GLY A 349 -23.32 0.58 6.46
C GLY A 349 -23.51 0.72 4.96
N TRP A 350 -23.22 -0.30 4.13
CA TRP A 350 -23.62 -0.29 2.72
C TRP A 350 -24.84 -1.19 2.48
N LEU A 351 -25.95 -0.59 2.05
CA LEU A 351 -27.13 -1.25 1.46
C LEU A 351 -27.94 -2.24 2.31
N GLY A 352 -27.74 -2.26 3.63
CA GLY A 352 -28.55 -3.06 4.56
C GLY A 352 -27.90 -3.10 5.93
N ASN A 353 -28.61 -3.66 6.92
CA ASN A 353 -28.03 -3.90 8.24
C ASN A 353 -26.72 -4.71 8.12
N ALA A 354 -25.79 -4.45 9.04
CA ALA A 354 -24.50 -5.16 9.15
C ALA A 354 -24.66 -6.68 8.93
N GLY A 355 -23.84 -7.24 8.03
CA GLY A 355 -23.81 -8.69 7.74
C GLY A 355 -24.71 -9.17 6.60
N THR A 356 -25.17 -8.29 5.69
CA THR A 356 -25.96 -8.71 4.52
C THR A 356 -25.30 -8.22 3.22
N GLU A 357 -24.95 -9.14 2.33
CA GLU A 357 -24.46 -8.82 0.98
C GLU A 357 -25.44 -7.88 0.26
N ALA A 358 -24.90 -6.90 -0.47
CA ALA A 358 -25.71 -5.92 -1.16
C ALA A 358 -25.98 -6.34 -2.61
N ALA A 359 -27.24 -6.24 -3.06
CA ALA A 359 -27.57 -6.50 -4.45
C ALA A 359 -26.92 -5.46 -5.37
N THR A 360 -26.14 -5.92 -6.35
CA THR A 360 -25.43 -5.06 -7.33
C THR A 360 -26.34 -4.59 -8.47
N GLY A 361 -27.38 -5.38 -8.76
CA GLY A 361 -28.33 -5.16 -9.85
C GLY A 361 -28.99 -3.77 -9.91
N PRO A 362 -29.48 -3.20 -8.79
CA PRO A 362 -30.08 -1.86 -8.80
C PRO A 362 -29.14 -0.74 -9.29
N GLU A 363 -27.83 -0.85 -9.06
CA GLU A 363 -26.85 0.12 -9.57
C GLU A 363 -26.45 -0.19 -11.01
N MET A 364 -26.35 -1.47 -11.39
CA MET A 364 -26.15 -1.91 -12.77
C MET A 364 -27.25 -1.39 -13.70
N ALA A 365 -28.52 -1.48 -13.29
CA ALA A 365 -29.67 -1.06 -14.10
C ALA A 365 -29.70 0.45 -14.43
N LYS A 366 -28.92 1.27 -13.71
CA LYS A 366 -28.83 2.73 -13.93
C LYS A 366 -27.73 3.12 -14.91
N LEU A 367 -26.85 2.18 -15.29
CA LEU A 367 -25.76 2.47 -16.20
C LEU A 367 -26.25 2.74 -17.64
N PRO A 368 -25.54 3.59 -18.39
CA PRO A 368 -25.82 3.79 -19.82
C PRO A 368 -25.44 2.54 -20.62
N ALA A 369 -26.46 1.79 -21.06
CA ALA A 369 -26.30 0.49 -21.71
C ALA A 369 -25.31 0.52 -22.90
N GLU A 370 -25.26 1.62 -23.65
CA GLU A 370 -24.38 1.79 -24.79
C GLU A 370 -22.88 1.79 -24.45
N LYS A 371 -22.53 2.10 -23.19
CA LYS A 371 -21.17 2.09 -22.67
C LYS A 371 -20.79 0.76 -22.01
N VAL A 372 -21.77 -0.06 -21.62
CA VAL A 372 -21.54 -1.21 -20.76
C VAL A 372 -21.20 -2.46 -21.57
N VAL A 373 -20.17 -3.17 -21.12
CA VAL A 373 -19.92 -4.58 -21.43
C VAL A 373 -19.70 -5.34 -20.13
N CYS A 374 -20.42 -6.46 -19.99
CA CYS A 374 -20.32 -7.36 -18.84
C CYS A 374 -19.79 -8.71 -19.33
N ILE A 375 -18.59 -9.09 -18.90
CA ILE A 375 -17.88 -10.31 -19.32
C ILE A 375 -17.83 -11.28 -18.15
N TYR A 376 -18.23 -12.52 -18.37
CA TYR A 376 -18.31 -13.55 -17.33
C TYR A 376 -17.80 -14.91 -17.81
N GLY A 377 -17.24 -15.67 -16.89
CA GLY A 377 -16.83 -17.05 -17.10
C GLY A 377 -18.04 -17.96 -17.29
N GLY A 378 -17.93 -18.95 -18.15
CA GLY A 378 -19.02 -19.85 -18.45
C GLY A 378 -19.43 -20.76 -17.30
N GLU A 379 -18.50 -21.03 -16.38
CA GLU A 379 -18.69 -21.85 -15.18
C GLU A 379 -19.40 -21.09 -14.04
N GLU A 380 -19.35 -19.75 -14.03
CA GLU A 380 -19.99 -18.87 -13.03
C GLU A 380 -21.32 -18.26 -13.53
N ALA A 381 -21.87 -18.76 -14.64
CA ALA A 381 -23.00 -18.13 -15.33
C ALA A 381 -24.25 -17.94 -14.45
N ASP A 382 -24.52 -18.86 -13.53
CA ASP A 382 -25.70 -18.82 -12.66
C ASP A 382 -25.55 -17.82 -11.50
N GLU A 383 -24.31 -17.50 -11.13
CA GLU A 383 -23.96 -16.57 -10.04
C GLU A 383 -23.62 -15.17 -10.57
N SER A 384 -23.29 -15.06 -11.86
CA SER A 384 -22.94 -13.80 -12.49
C SER A 384 -24.11 -12.81 -12.55
N GLY A 385 -23.83 -11.58 -12.14
CA GLY A 385 -24.69 -10.42 -12.34
C GLY A 385 -24.86 -10.07 -13.81
N CYS A 386 -23.95 -10.51 -14.70
CA CYS A 386 -24.09 -10.31 -16.15
C CYS A 386 -25.28 -11.08 -16.76
N THR A 387 -25.79 -12.11 -16.07
CA THR A 387 -26.97 -12.89 -16.49
C THR A 387 -28.25 -12.48 -15.75
N ASP A 388 -28.17 -11.50 -14.84
CA ASP A 388 -29.32 -11.00 -14.12
C ASP A 388 -30.19 -10.09 -15.01
N LYS A 389 -31.50 -10.04 -14.72
CA LYS A 389 -32.47 -9.20 -15.44
C LYS A 389 -32.18 -7.69 -15.35
N THR A 390 -31.37 -7.27 -14.38
CA THR A 390 -30.94 -5.88 -14.19
C THR A 390 -29.70 -5.52 -15.00
N ALA A 391 -29.04 -6.50 -15.63
CA ALA A 391 -27.90 -6.26 -16.49
C ALA A 391 -28.31 -5.45 -17.74
N VAL A 392 -27.55 -4.39 -18.00
CA VAL A 392 -27.69 -3.53 -19.18
C VAL A 392 -26.44 -3.64 -20.06
N GLY A 393 -26.56 -3.26 -21.33
CA GLY A 393 -25.47 -3.32 -22.29
C GLY A 393 -25.22 -4.73 -22.82
N GLU A 394 -23.98 -4.99 -23.23
CA GLU A 394 -23.60 -6.25 -23.87
C GLU A 394 -23.07 -7.26 -22.86
N ALA A 395 -23.63 -8.47 -22.82
CA ALA A 395 -23.13 -9.58 -22.03
C ALA A 395 -22.29 -10.54 -22.89
N ILE A 396 -21.09 -10.89 -22.42
CA ILE A 396 -20.15 -11.76 -23.12
C ILE A 396 -19.77 -12.93 -22.22
N LYS A 397 -20.11 -14.13 -22.67
CA LYS A 397 -19.66 -15.38 -22.05
C LYS A 397 -18.29 -15.78 -22.61
N LEU A 398 -17.34 -16.06 -21.73
CA LEU A 398 -16.05 -16.67 -22.07
C LEU A 398 -15.95 -18.11 -21.50
N PRO A 399 -15.04 -18.95 -22.02
CA PRO A 399 -14.66 -20.20 -21.35
C PRO A 399 -14.08 -19.97 -19.95
N GLY A 400 -14.07 -21.03 -19.13
CA GLY A 400 -13.55 -21.01 -17.77
C GLY A 400 -14.50 -20.44 -16.72
N GLY A 401 -13.97 -20.25 -15.51
CA GLY A 401 -14.65 -19.60 -14.38
C GLY A 401 -14.15 -18.18 -14.14
N HIS A 402 -14.04 -17.82 -12.87
CA HIS A 402 -13.74 -16.46 -12.40
C HIS A 402 -12.47 -15.83 -12.99
N HIS A 403 -11.45 -16.66 -13.29
CA HIS A 403 -10.17 -16.22 -13.85
C HIS A 403 -10.05 -16.40 -15.39
N PHE A 404 -11.13 -16.73 -16.09
CA PHE A 404 -11.18 -16.83 -17.56
C PHE A 404 -10.10 -17.73 -18.21
N ASP A 405 -9.89 -18.92 -17.64
CA ASP A 405 -8.85 -19.89 -18.04
C ASP A 405 -7.40 -19.34 -18.02
N GLU A 406 -7.16 -18.26 -17.26
CA GLU A 406 -5.86 -17.58 -17.17
C GLU A 406 -5.29 -17.11 -18.51
N ASN A 407 -6.15 -16.99 -19.54
CA ASN A 407 -5.74 -16.55 -20.88
C ASN A 407 -5.76 -15.02 -20.99
N TYR A 408 -4.92 -14.39 -20.16
CA TYR A 408 -4.85 -12.94 -20.03
C TYR A 408 -4.49 -12.19 -21.32
N PRO A 409 -3.63 -12.70 -22.22
CA PRO A 409 -3.41 -12.07 -23.52
C PRO A 409 -4.68 -12.02 -24.39
N ALA A 410 -5.48 -13.09 -24.40
CA ALA A 410 -6.75 -13.11 -25.13
C ALA A 410 -7.79 -12.19 -24.49
N LEU A 411 -7.84 -12.15 -23.15
CA LEU A 411 -8.72 -11.25 -22.40
C LEU A 411 -8.36 -9.79 -22.67
N ALA A 412 -7.08 -9.41 -22.58
CA ALA A 412 -6.60 -8.05 -22.87
C ALA A 412 -6.94 -7.60 -24.30
N LYS A 413 -6.72 -8.48 -25.29
CA LYS A 413 -7.13 -8.21 -26.68
C LYS A 413 -8.63 -7.97 -26.76
N ARG A 414 -9.44 -8.78 -26.08
CA ARG A 414 -10.90 -8.61 -26.04
C ARG A 414 -11.29 -7.27 -25.44
N LEU A 415 -10.68 -6.87 -24.31
CA LEU A 415 -10.96 -5.58 -23.68
C LEU A 415 -10.68 -4.43 -24.64
N VAL A 416 -9.53 -4.45 -25.32
CA VAL A 416 -9.18 -3.45 -26.33
C VAL A 416 -10.14 -3.42 -27.51
N ASP A 417 -10.59 -4.59 -27.99
CA ASP A 417 -11.59 -4.67 -29.05
C ASP A 417 -12.94 -4.04 -28.61
N GLU A 418 -13.38 -4.26 -27.37
CA GLU A 418 -14.60 -3.67 -26.81
C GLU A 418 -14.50 -2.16 -26.56
N ILE A 419 -13.31 -1.67 -26.18
CA ILE A 419 -13.00 -0.24 -26.08
C ILE A 419 -13.15 0.40 -27.47
N ASN A 420 -12.47 -0.16 -28.48
CA ASN A 420 -12.50 0.35 -29.84
C ASN A 420 -13.91 0.34 -30.42
N LYS A 421 -14.68 -0.72 -30.17
CA LYS A 421 -16.08 -0.82 -30.61
C LYS A 421 -16.95 0.32 -30.08
N ARG A 422 -16.76 0.73 -28.82
CA ARG A 422 -17.54 1.81 -28.19
C ARG A 422 -17.08 3.19 -28.60
N GLN A 423 -15.77 3.39 -28.79
CA GLN A 423 -15.22 4.66 -29.27
C GLN A 423 -15.53 4.93 -30.76
N ASN A 424 -15.69 3.87 -31.57
CA ASN A 424 -15.95 3.98 -33.01
C ASN A 424 -17.45 4.04 -33.37
N LYS A 425 -18.37 3.98 -32.39
CA LYS A 425 -19.79 4.22 -32.69
C LYS A 425 -19.97 5.71 -33.05
N PRO A 426 -20.58 6.03 -34.21
CA PRO A 426 -21.00 7.40 -34.48
C PRO A 426 -21.88 7.86 -33.31
N ALA A 427 -21.63 9.05 -32.77
CA ALA A 427 -22.58 9.67 -31.85
C ALA A 427 -23.89 9.84 -32.62
N ASP A 428 -24.91 9.06 -32.28
CA ASP A 428 -26.23 9.20 -32.87
C ASP A 428 -26.69 10.66 -32.68
N GLN A 429 -27.07 11.28 -33.80
CA GLN A 429 -27.50 12.68 -33.93
C GLN A 429 -28.83 12.95 -33.24
#